data_AF-A0A3D2C7U9-F1
#
_entry.id   AF-A0A3D2C7U9-F1
#
_cell.length_a   1.000
_cell.length_b   1.000
_cell.length_c   1.000
_cell.angle_alpha   90.00
_cell.angle_beta   90.00
_cell.angle_gamma   90.00
#
_symmetry.space_group_name_H-M   'P 1'
#
loop_
_entity.id
_entity.type
_entity.pdbx_description
1 polymer ?
#
loop_
_entity_poly.entity_id
_entity_poly.type
_entity_poly.pdbx_seq_one_letter_code
_entity_poly.pdbx_strand_id
1 'polypeptide(L)' 'MDEEILIVASRLKAYINRKGGGMNTSADVLPILSDIVREASLDAIDAARADGRKTVKARDFKRRR' A
#
# COMPACT_ATOMS: atom_id res chain seq x y z
N MET A 1 2.03 13.38 14.20
CA MET A 1 3.30 12.84 13.66
C MET A 1 3.02 12.58 12.19
N ASP A 2 3.84 13.12 11.29
CA ASP A 2 3.69 12.82 9.87
C ASP A 2 4.09 11.37 9.64
N GLU A 3 3.11 10.52 9.31
CA GLU A 3 3.37 9.11 9.02
C GLU A 3 4.05 8.97 7.67
N GLU A 4 5.02 8.05 7.60
CA GLU A 4 5.82 7.82 6.40
C GLU A 4 4.92 7.43 5.21
N ILE A 5 5.13 8.11 4.08
CA ILE A 5 4.47 7.81 2.82
C ILE A 5 5.16 6.61 2.17
N LEU A 6 4.47 5.48 2.12
CA LEU A 6 5.00 4.22 1.58
C LEU A 6 4.79 4.08 0.06
N ILE A 7 4.17 5.08 -0.57
CA ILE A 7 3.80 5.06 -1.99
C ILE A 7 4.48 6.21 -2.73
N VAL A 8 5.03 5.92 -3.92
CA VAL A 8 5.59 6.96 -4.79
C VAL A 8 4.46 7.83 -5.36
N ALA A 9 4.32 9.04 -4.81
CA ALA A 9 3.23 9.96 -5.11
C ALA A 9 3.04 10.22 -6.62
N SER A 10 4.12 10.43 -7.36
CA SER A 10 4.05 10.69 -8.81
C SER A 10 3.48 9.50 -9.59
N ARG A 11 3.85 8.26 -9.21
CA ARG A 11 3.34 7.05 -9.85
C ARG A 11 1.86 6.84 -9.57
N LEU A 12 1.42 7.07 -8.34
CA LEU A 12 0.01 6.98 -7.96
C LEU A 12 -0.82 8.03 -8.71
N LYS A 13 -0.40 9.29 -8.68
CA LYS A 13 -1.10 10.40 -9.36
C LYS A 13 -1.23 10.14 -10.86
N ALA A 14 -0.15 9.71 -11.52
CA ALA A 14 -0.17 9.36 -12.94
C ALA A 14 -1.07 8.14 -13.23
N TYR A 15 -1.12 7.16 -12.33
CA TYR A 15 -2.02 6.01 -12.45
C TYR A 15 -3.49 6.44 -12.37
N ILE A 16 -3.87 7.23 -11.35
CA ILE A 16 -5.24 7.72 -11.17
C ILE A 16 -5.66 8.60 -12.34
N ASN A 17 -4.78 9.51 -12.79
CA ASN A 17 -5.06 10.36 -13.93
C ASN A 17 -5.34 9.55 -15.21
N ARG A 18 -4.48 8.58 -15.55
CA ARG A 18 -4.65 7.72 -16.73
C ARG A 18 -5.90 6.85 -16.65
N LYS A 19 -6.20 6.27 -15.48
CA LYS A 19 -7.34 5.35 -15.32
C LYS A 19 -8.66 6.07 -15.12
N GLY A 20 -8.64 7.25 -14.49
CA GLY A 20 -9.81 8.08 -14.24
C GLY A 20 -10.15 9.05 -15.37
N GLY A 21 -9.42 9.02 -16.49
CA GLY A 21 -9.72 9.90 -17.63
C GLY A 21 -9.40 11.38 -17.38
N GLY A 22 -8.26 11.68 -16.75
CA GLY A 22 -7.83 13.06 -16.47
C GLY A 22 -8.02 13.52 -15.03
N MET A 23 -8.38 12.63 -14.11
CA MET A 23 -8.53 12.96 -12.68
C MET A 23 -7.21 13.41 -12.05
N ASN A 24 -7.31 14.40 -11.17
CA ASN A 24 -6.22 14.80 -10.27
C ASN A 24 -6.39 14.09 -8.91
N THR A 25 -5.30 13.96 -8.17
CA THR A 25 -5.31 13.34 -6.83
C THR A 25 -4.75 14.32 -5.82
N SER A 26 -5.53 14.55 -4.76
CA SER A 26 -5.13 15.38 -3.63
C SER A 26 -3.97 14.74 -2.84
N ALA A 27 -3.20 15.56 -2.12
CA ALA A 27 -2.02 15.10 -1.38
C ALA A 27 -2.39 14.31 -0.10
N ASP A 28 -3.54 14.62 0.50
CA ASP A 28 -4.12 13.93 1.67
C ASP A 28 -4.49 12.47 1.40
N VAL A 29 -4.60 12.06 0.14
CA VAL A 29 -4.79 10.66 -0.26
C VAL A 29 -3.54 9.82 0.03
N LEU A 30 -2.34 10.42 0.02
CA LEU A 30 -1.09 9.68 0.17
C LEU A 30 -0.92 9.03 1.56
N PRO A 31 -1.17 9.74 2.69
CA PRO A 31 -1.21 9.12 4.01
C PRO A 31 -2.22 7.97 4.07
N ILE A 32 -3.47 8.21 3.65
CA ILE A 32 -4.56 7.22 3.72
C ILE A 32 -4.20 5.92 2.98
N LEU A 33 -3.64 6.02 1.77
CA LEU A 33 -3.23 4.82 1.04
C LEU A 33 -1.97 4.17 1.63
N SER A 34 -1.09 4.95 2.27
CA SER A 34 0.06 4.41 2.98
C SER A 34 -0.37 3.60 4.21
N ASP A 35 -1.47 3.98 4.86
CA ASP A 35 -2.05 3.22 5.97
C ASP A 35 -2.59 1.88 5.50
N ILE A 36 -3.29 1.84 4.37
CA ILE A 36 -3.76 0.58 3.77
C ILE A 36 -2.56 -0.34 3.43
N VAL A 37 -1.47 0.21 2.88
CA VAL A 37 -0.25 -0.55 2.60
C VAL A 37 0.39 -1.05 3.91
N ARG A 38 0.41 -0.23 4.95
CA ARG A 38 0.98 -0.55 6.27
C ARG A 38 0.20 -1.68 6.93
N GLU A 39 -1.13 -1.57 7.03
CA GLU A 39 -1.99 -2.61 7.58
C GLU A 39 -1.80 -3.95 6.84
N ALA A 40 -1.87 -3.93 5.50
CA ALA A 40 -1.67 -5.14 4.70
C ALA A 40 -0.27 -5.74 4.88
N SER A 41 0.75 -4.90 5.10
CA SER A 41 2.12 -5.35 5.34
C SER A 41 2.28 -5.95 6.73
N LEU A 42 1.63 -5.41 7.76
CA LEU A 42 1.63 -5.96 9.11
C LEU A 42 0.98 -7.35 9.12
N ASP A 43 -0.19 -7.50 8.48
CA ASP A 43 -0.87 -8.80 8.32
C ASP A 43 0.06 -9.83 7.65
N ALA A 44 0.76 -9.41 6.58
CA ALA A 44 1.66 -10.28 5.84
C ALA A 44 2.93 -10.64 6.64
N ILE A 45 3.45 -9.71 7.44
CA ILE A 45 4.56 -9.95 8.37
C ILE A 45 4.16 -11.00 9.41
N ASP A 46 2.96 -10.88 10.00
CA ASP A 46 2.52 -11.81 11.02
C ASP A 46 2.27 -13.22 10.45
N ALA A 47 1.72 -13.32 9.24
CA ALA A 47 1.63 -14.59 8.52
C ALA A 47 3.01 -15.21 8.24
N ALA A 48 3.99 -14.41 7.83
CA ALA A 48 5.35 -14.89 7.61
C ALA A 48 6.02 -15.36 8.90
N ARG A 49 5.83 -14.63 10.01
CA ARG A 49 6.33 -14.98 11.34
C ARG A 49 5.71 -16.28 11.86
N ALA A 50 4.40 -16.47 11.69
CA ALA A 50 3.71 -17.70 12.07
C ALA A 50 4.24 -18.93 11.33
N ASP A 51 4.74 -18.75 10.11
CA ASP A 51 5.38 -19.79 9.27
C ASP A 51 6.91 -19.89 9.51
N GLY A 52 7.45 -19.25 10.57
CA GLY A 52 8.87 -19.30 10.93
C GLY A 52 9.82 -18.59 9.97
N ARG A 53 9.31 -17.72 9.08
CA ARG A 53 10.10 -17.04 8.04
C ARG A 53 10.47 -15.62 8.45
N LYS A 54 11.61 -15.16 7.91
CA LYS A 54 12.04 -13.75 7.94
C LYS A 54 11.73 -12.97 6.65
N THR A 55 11.21 -13.66 5.63
CA THR A 55 10.88 -13.07 4.34
C THR A 55 9.38 -13.15 4.12
N VAL A 56 8.74 -11.98 3.96
CA VAL A 56 7.36 -11.86 3.50
C VAL A 56 7.32 -12.24 2.02
N LYS A 57 6.38 -13.11 1.66
CA LYS A 57 6.18 -13.65 0.31
C LYS A 57 4.84 -13.21 -0.23
N ALA A 58 4.66 -13.30 -1.54
CA ALA A 58 3.39 -12.92 -2.20
C ALA A 58 2.17 -13.65 -1.60
N ARG A 59 2.32 -14.90 -1.16
CA ARG A 59 1.26 -15.69 -0.51
C ARG A 59 0.76 -15.12 0.82
N ASP A 60 1.55 -14.27 1.47
CA ASP A 60 1.20 -13.65 2.74
C ASP A 60 0.23 -12.46 2.52
N PHE A 61 0.16 -11.94 1.29
CA PHE A 61 -0.82 -10.92 0.90
C PHE A 61 -2.07 -11.57 0.31
N LYS A 62 -3.22 -11.37 0.97
CA LYS A 62 -4.53 -11.79 0.45
C LYS A 62 -5.12 -10.70 -0.44
N ARG A 63 -5.51 -11.06 -1.66
CA ARG A 63 -6.27 -10.14 -2.52
C ARG A 63 -7.65 -9.96 -1.91
N ARG A 64 -7.98 -8.75 -1.45
CA ARG A 64 -9.38 -8.40 -1.12
C ARG A 64 -10.16 -8.44 -2.44
N ARG A 65 -11.18 -9.30 -2.51
CA ARG A 65 -12.13 -9.36 -3.62
C ARG A 65 -13.18 -8.28 -3.45
#